data_AF-A0A8H7R481-F1
#
_entry.id   AF-A0A8H7R481-F1
#
_cell.length_a   1.000
_cell.length_b   1.000
_cell.length_c   1.000
_cell.angle_alpha   90.00
_cell.angle_beta   90.00
_cell.angle_gamma   90.00
#
_symmetry.space_group_name_H-M   'P 1'
#
loop_
_entity.id
_entity.type
_entity.pdbx_description
1 polymer ?
#
loop_
_entity_poly.entity_id
_entity_poly.type
_entity_poly.pdbx_seq_one_letter_code
_entity_poly.pdbx_strand_id
1 'polypeptide(L)'
;MLTRVLKRTFTTQETRTVDAQCLPLKPTWSIGSLMEPVDNGISQDQFERLLSLSRLKCKDRDQANGFKKDIDQLSQFTKHLQLHDFKEEPLTHIWQQEKGQLVREDKETHVDGRELLKYAKKKSGNFYVVKGTMPSS
;
A
#
# COMPACT_ATOMS: atom_id res chain seq x y z
N MET A 1 28.41 -21.11 13.17
CA MET A 1 27.33 -20.75 12.23
C MET A 1 27.90 -19.78 11.22
N LEU A 2 27.92 -20.15 9.93
CA LEU A 2 28.56 -19.38 8.85
C LEU A 2 27.59 -18.35 8.27
N THR A 3 27.78 -17.08 8.59
CA THR A 3 27.15 -15.94 7.92
C THR A 3 27.71 -15.80 6.50
N ARG A 4 26.94 -16.21 5.49
CA ARG A 4 27.23 -15.91 4.08
C ARG A 4 26.88 -14.44 3.81
N VAL A 5 27.84 -13.55 4.07
CA VAL A 5 27.79 -12.18 3.56
C VAL A 5 28.10 -12.25 2.07
N LEU A 6 27.14 -11.85 1.21
CA LEU A 6 27.38 -11.63 -0.21
C LEU A 6 28.31 -10.41 -0.37
N LYS A 7 29.63 -10.63 -0.24
CA LYS A 7 30.63 -9.66 -0.68
C LYS A 7 30.61 -9.62 -2.21
N ARG A 8 29.77 -8.76 -2.78
CA ARG A 8 29.82 -8.43 -4.21
C ARG A 8 31.11 -7.64 -4.46
N THR A 9 32.15 -8.31 -4.93
CA THR A 9 33.33 -7.66 -5.49
C THR A 9 32.96 -7.14 -6.86
N PHE A 10 32.78 -5.82 -7.00
CA PHE A 10 32.66 -5.19 -8.31
C PHE A 10 34.05 -5.18 -8.95
N THR A 11 34.25 -6.06 -9.95
CA THR A 11 35.42 -5.99 -10.82
C THR A 11 35.23 -4.83 -11.80
N THR A 12 35.77 -3.67 -11.46
CA THR A 12 36.01 -2.59 -12.43
C THR A 12 37.20 -2.94 -13.31
N GLN A 13 37.00 -3.86 -14.24
CA GLN A 13 37.92 -4.08 -15.35
C GLN A 13 37.10 -4.40 -16.60
N GLU A 14 36.72 -3.36 -17.32
CA GLU A 14 36.61 -3.32 -18.78
C GLU A 14 36.19 -1.91 -19.19
N THR A 15 36.87 -1.36 -20.18
CA THR A 15 36.63 -0.06 -20.81
C THR A 15 35.15 0.11 -21.16
N ARG A 16 34.40 0.83 -20.30
CA ARG A 16 32.99 1.15 -20.57
C ARG A 16 32.95 2.12 -21.74
N THR A 17 32.42 1.68 -22.87
CA THR A 17 32.16 2.54 -24.02
C THR A 17 31.08 3.55 -23.64
N VAL A 18 31.37 4.84 -23.80
CA VAL A 18 30.46 5.96 -23.53
C VAL A 18 30.13 6.67 -24.83
N ASP A 19 28.95 7.29 -24.92
CA ASP A 19 28.54 8.09 -26.06
C ASP A 19 29.15 9.51 -26.01
N ALA A 20 28.81 10.35 -26.99
CA ALA A 20 29.28 11.73 -27.08
C ALA A 20 28.83 12.63 -25.91
N GLN A 21 27.90 12.16 -25.08
CA GLN A 21 27.37 12.84 -23.90
C GLN A 21 27.87 12.20 -22.60
N CYS A 22 28.89 11.33 -22.68
CA CYS A 22 29.46 10.59 -21.55
C CYS A 22 28.49 9.61 -20.87
N LEU A 23 27.41 9.21 -21.54
CA LEU A 23 26.51 8.18 -21.03
C LEU A 23 27.02 6.78 -21.40
N PRO A 24 26.94 5.79 -20.50
CA PRO A 24 27.39 4.44 -20.79
C PRO A 24 26.52 3.79 -21.87
N LEU A 25 27.15 3.34 -22.96
CA LEU A 25 26.48 2.68 -24.10
C LEU A 25 25.86 1.33 -23.72
N LYS A 26 26.34 0.72 -22.62
CA LYS A 26 25.70 -0.44 -21.99
C LYS A 26 25.43 -0.11 -20.52
N PRO A 27 24.14 -0.03 -20.10
CA PRO A 27 23.83 0.12 -18.69
C PRO A 27 24.32 -1.10 -17.92
N THR A 28 24.92 -0.88 -16.75
CA THR A 28 25.47 -1.99 -15.93
C THR A 28 24.35 -2.91 -15.43
N TRP A 29 23.19 -2.35 -15.11
CA TRP A 29 21.95 -3.06 -14.78
C TRP A 29 20.75 -2.19 -15.20
N SER A 30 19.62 -2.82 -15.48
CA SER A 30 18.33 -2.11 -15.59
C SER A 30 17.59 -2.22 -14.26
N ILE A 31 16.71 -1.25 -13.95
CA ILE A 31 15.85 -1.34 -12.76
C ILE A 31 15.01 -2.63 -12.81
N GLY A 32 14.56 -3.04 -14.01
CA GLY A 32 13.86 -4.31 -14.21
C GLY A 32 14.69 -5.52 -13.80
N SER A 33 16.00 -5.53 -14.08
CA SER A 33 16.90 -6.60 -13.62
C SER A 33 17.17 -6.60 -12.11
N LEU A 34 16.88 -5.49 -11.42
CA LEU A 34 17.01 -5.38 -9.97
C LEU A 34 15.71 -5.77 -9.24
N MET A 35 14.57 -5.76 -9.93
CA MET A 35 13.26 -6.11 -9.39
C MET A 35 12.70 -7.38 -10.04
N GLU A 36 13.45 -8.49 -9.92
CA GLU A 36 12.96 -9.80 -10.38
C GLU A 36 11.72 -10.24 -9.59
N PRO A 37 10.69 -10.82 -10.24
CA PRO A 37 9.45 -11.19 -9.58
C PRO A 37 9.71 -12.19 -8.45
N VAL A 38 9.46 -11.76 -7.21
CA VAL A 38 9.80 -12.50 -5.98
C VAL A 38 8.82 -13.63 -5.68
N ASP A 39 7.59 -13.56 -6.21
CA ASP A 39 6.54 -14.53 -5.88
C ASP A 39 5.41 -14.58 -6.90
N ASN A 40 4.64 -15.66 -6.82
CA ASN A 40 3.32 -15.75 -7.43
C ASN A 40 2.40 -14.76 -6.69
N GLY A 41 1.61 -13.99 -7.44
CA GLY A 41 0.70 -12.96 -6.90
C GLY A 41 -0.30 -13.50 -5.86
N ILE A 42 -1.20 -12.65 -5.40
CA ILE A 42 -2.22 -13.04 -4.44
C ILE A 42 -3.18 -14.07 -5.04
N SER A 43 -3.61 -15.02 -4.20
CA SER A 43 -4.64 -16.00 -4.57
C SER A 43 -6.00 -15.32 -4.80
N GLN A 44 -6.89 -16.00 -5.53
CA GLN A 44 -8.24 -15.48 -5.78
C GLN A 44 -9.03 -15.29 -4.48
N ASP A 45 -8.92 -16.23 -3.54
CA ASP A 45 -9.59 -16.15 -2.24
C ASP A 45 -9.10 -14.95 -1.41
N GLN A 46 -7.79 -14.66 -1.45
CA GLN A 46 -7.22 -13.47 -0.81
C GLN A 46 -7.74 -12.18 -1.45
N PHE A 47 -7.82 -12.15 -2.78
CA PHE A 47 -8.38 -11.02 -3.52
C PHE A 47 -9.84 -10.75 -3.13
N GLU A 48 -10.68 -11.78 -3.12
CA GLU A 48 -12.09 -11.66 -2.72
C GLU A 48 -12.25 -11.23 -1.27
N ARG A 49 -11.38 -11.74 -0.38
CA ARG A 49 -11.35 -11.31 1.02
C ARG A 49 -10.98 -9.83 1.15
N LEU A 50 -10.01 -9.34 0.38
CA LEU A 50 -9.63 -7.92 0.38
C LEU A 50 -10.77 -7.02 -0.12
N LEU A 51 -11.50 -7.44 -1.16
CA LEU A 51 -12.69 -6.73 -1.63
C LEU A 51 -13.77 -6.66 -0.54
N SER A 52 -13.99 -7.76 0.17
CA SER A 52 -14.94 -7.82 1.29
C SER A 52 -14.55 -6.88 2.44
N LEU A 53 -13.28 -6.89 2.86
CA LEU A 53 -12.76 -6.04 3.93
C LEU A 53 -12.85 -4.55 3.58
N SER A 54 -12.53 -4.19 2.33
CA SER A 54 -12.63 -2.82 1.82
C SER A 54 -14.05 -2.39 1.47
N ARG A 55 -15.03 -3.29 1.57
CA ARG A 55 -16.44 -3.07 1.17
C ARG A 55 -16.59 -2.65 -0.29
N LEU A 56 -15.65 -3.04 -1.15
CA LEU A 56 -15.69 -2.77 -2.59
C LEU A 56 -16.44 -3.88 -3.32
N LYS A 57 -17.09 -3.52 -4.42
CA LYS A 57 -17.73 -4.45 -5.35
C LYS A 57 -17.22 -4.16 -6.76
N CYS A 58 -16.67 -5.18 -7.41
CA CYS A 58 -16.35 -5.12 -8.83
C CYS A 58 -17.66 -5.23 -9.62
N LYS A 59 -17.85 -4.34 -10.59
CA LYS A 59 -19.04 -4.37 -11.46
C LYS A 59 -18.91 -5.44 -12.53
N ASP A 60 -17.71 -5.58 -13.07
CA ASP A 60 -17.38 -6.44 -14.20
C ASP A 60 -16.15 -7.32 -13.91
N ARG A 61 -16.06 -8.44 -14.62
CA ARG A 61 -14.93 -9.37 -14.50
C ARG A 61 -13.61 -8.75 -14.96
N ASP A 62 -13.64 -7.93 -16.00
CA ASP A 62 -12.43 -7.26 -16.51
C ASP A 62 -11.88 -6.26 -15.49
N GLN A 63 -12.77 -5.55 -14.80
CA GLN A 63 -12.40 -4.67 -13.70
C GLN A 63 -11.76 -5.46 -12.55
N ALA A 64 -12.33 -6.62 -12.20
CA ALA A 64 -11.77 -7.49 -11.16
C ALA A 64 -10.37 -8.01 -11.54
N ASN A 65 -10.19 -8.44 -12.80
CA ASN A 65 -8.90 -8.90 -13.31
C ASN A 65 -7.85 -7.78 -13.31
N GLY A 66 -8.24 -6.57 -13.72
CA GLY A 66 -7.38 -5.38 -13.67
C GLY A 66 -6.93 -5.06 -12.25
N PHE A 67 -7.89 -4.99 -11.30
CA PHE A 67 -7.59 -4.75 -9.90
C PHE A 67 -6.68 -5.81 -9.30
N LYS A 68 -6.93 -7.09 -9.61
CA LYS A 68 -6.08 -8.17 -9.12
C LYS A 68 -4.65 -8.00 -9.61
N LYS A 69 -4.47 -7.69 -10.91
CA LYS A 69 -3.16 -7.43 -11.49
C LYS A 69 -2.45 -6.26 -10.81
N ASP A 70 -3.15 -5.16 -10.54
CA ASP A 70 -2.57 -4.00 -9.86
C ASP A 70 -2.14 -4.35 -8.43
N ILE A 71 -2.96 -5.12 -7.70
CA ILE A 71 -2.61 -5.61 -6.36
C ILE A 71 -1.41 -6.56 -6.41
N ASP A 72 -1.33 -7.42 -7.41
CA ASP A 72 -0.19 -8.32 -7.60
C ASP A 72 1.10 -7.52 -7.80
N GLN A 73 1.08 -6.46 -8.61
CA GLN A 73 2.22 -5.58 -8.82
C GLN A 73 2.65 -4.87 -7.53
N LEU A 74 1.69 -4.34 -6.76
CA LEU A 74 1.98 -3.71 -5.46
C LEU A 74 2.52 -4.71 -4.43
N SER A 75 1.99 -5.94 -4.43
CA SER A 75 2.44 -7.03 -3.57
C SER A 75 3.88 -7.43 -3.90
N GLN A 76 4.22 -7.55 -5.18
CA GLN A 76 5.59 -7.83 -5.61
C GLN A 76 6.56 -6.72 -5.18
N PHE A 77 6.18 -5.45 -5.39
CA PHE A 77 7.00 -4.32 -4.96
C PHE A 77 7.24 -4.32 -3.43
N THR A 78 6.20 -4.54 -2.63
CA THR A 78 6.33 -4.57 -1.17
C THR A 78 7.15 -5.75 -0.67
N LYS A 79 7.10 -6.91 -1.34
CA LYS A 79 7.98 -8.05 -1.03
C LYS A 79 9.45 -7.75 -1.27
N HIS A 80 9.80 -6.94 -2.27
CA HIS A 80 11.19 -6.49 -2.45
C HIS A 80 11.69 -5.69 -1.25
N LEU A 81 10.84 -4.88 -0.61
CA LEU A 81 11.23 -4.15 0.61
C LEU A 81 11.54 -5.12 1.75
N GLN A 82 10.81 -6.24 1.87
CA GLN A 82 11.05 -7.24 2.91
C GLN A 82 12.40 -7.98 2.76
N LEU A 83 13.02 -7.96 1.59
CA LEU A 83 14.36 -8.54 1.39
C LEU A 83 15.45 -7.72 2.09
N HIS A 84 15.15 -6.47 2.47
CA HIS A 84 16.05 -5.64 3.25
C HIS A 84 15.85 -5.88 4.74
N ASP A 85 16.95 -6.18 5.43
CA ASP A 85 16.98 -6.31 6.89
C ASP A 85 16.99 -4.92 7.53
N PHE A 86 15.81 -4.47 7.98
CA PHE A 86 15.66 -3.23 8.74
C PHE A 86 15.93 -3.53 10.22
N LYS A 87 17.05 -3.03 10.74
CA LYS A 87 17.43 -3.17 12.16
C LYS A 87 16.89 -2.05 13.04
N GLU A 88 16.26 -1.05 12.43
CA GLU A 88 15.75 0.14 13.10
C GLU A 88 14.29 -0.08 13.53
N GLU A 89 13.90 0.54 14.65
CA GLU A 89 12.51 0.50 15.11
C GLU A 89 11.58 1.27 14.14
N PRO A 90 10.34 0.81 13.94
CA PRO A 90 9.43 1.45 13.01
C PRO A 90 9.08 2.87 13.47
N LEU A 91 9.26 3.85 12.58
CA LEU A 91 8.82 5.21 12.83
C LEU A 91 7.28 5.27 12.85
N THR A 92 6.69 5.43 14.03
CA THR A 92 5.22 5.49 14.19
C THR A 92 4.66 6.88 13.94
N HIS A 93 5.42 7.92 14.25
CA HIS A 93 5.04 9.32 14.10
C HIS A 93 6.22 10.13 13.56
N ILE A 94 5.93 11.01 12.59
CA ILE A 94 6.92 11.96 12.06
C ILE A 94 7.30 12.99 13.13
N TRP A 95 6.38 13.27 14.05
CA TRP A 95 6.58 14.19 15.18
C TRP A 95 7.10 13.44 16.40
N GLN A 96 8.10 14.00 17.07
CA GLN A 96 8.68 13.45 18.30
C GLN A 96 7.61 13.24 19.38
N GLN A 97 7.70 12.12 20.12
CA GLN A 97 6.74 11.68 21.15
C GLN A 97 6.43 12.75 22.21
N GLU A 98 7.32 13.72 22.42
CA GLU A 98 7.16 14.79 23.43
C GLU A 98 6.41 16.03 22.92
N LYS A 99 6.16 16.16 21.61
CA LYS A 99 5.15 17.09 21.07
C LYS A 99 3.80 16.40 20.93
N GLY A 100 3.50 15.57 21.94
CA GLY A 100 2.32 14.73 22.03
C GLY A 100 1.05 15.56 21.93
N GLN A 101 0.11 15.04 21.14
CA GLN A 101 -1.30 15.41 21.01
C GLN A 101 -1.72 16.63 21.83
N LEU A 102 -2.09 17.72 21.14
CA LEU A 102 -2.80 18.83 21.75
C LEU A 102 -4.00 18.26 22.52
N VAL A 103 -3.92 18.32 23.86
CA VAL A 103 -5.00 17.91 24.73
C VAL A 103 -6.16 18.83 24.41
N ARG A 104 -7.24 18.27 23.89
CA ARG A 104 -8.45 19.04 23.62
C ARG A 104 -9.04 19.45 24.96
N GLU A 105 -9.19 20.76 25.17
CA GLU A 105 -9.90 21.29 26.33
C GLU A 105 -11.34 20.76 26.35
N ASP A 106 -11.84 20.44 27.54
CA ASP A 106 -13.21 19.99 27.75
C ASP A 106 -14.16 21.20 27.72
N LYS A 107 -14.45 21.66 26.51
CA LYS A 107 -15.43 22.73 26.24
C LYS A 107 -16.70 22.11 25.69
N GLU A 108 -17.83 22.46 26.29
CA GLU A 108 -19.14 22.10 25.75
C GLU A 108 -19.35 22.78 24.41
N THR A 109 -19.26 22.01 23.34
CA THR A 109 -19.65 22.45 21.99
C THR A 109 -21.08 22.00 21.74
N HIS A 110 -22.00 22.96 21.63
CA HIS A 110 -23.34 22.67 21.13
C HIS A 110 -23.27 22.43 19.62
N VAL A 111 -23.43 21.16 19.23
CA VAL A 111 -23.63 20.77 17.84
C VAL A 111 -25.11 20.45 17.66
N ASP A 112 -25.81 21.21 16.83
CA ASP A 112 -27.19 20.91 16.49
C ASP A 112 -27.23 19.63 15.64
N GLY A 113 -27.67 18.52 16.26
CA GLY A 113 -27.72 17.20 15.61
C GLY A 113 -28.54 17.15 14.31
N ARG A 114 -29.37 18.17 14.04
CA ARG A 114 -30.11 18.34 12.78
C ARG A 114 -29.21 18.72 11.60
N GLU A 115 -28.11 19.43 11.82
CA GLU A 115 -27.15 19.76 10.75
C GLU A 115 -26.46 18.51 10.19
N LEU A 116 -26.24 17.50 11.04
CA LEU A 116 -25.64 16.23 10.64
C LEU A 116 -26.46 15.51 9.55
N LEU A 117 -27.77 15.73 9.53
CA LEU A 117 -28.68 15.12 8.56
C LEU A 117 -28.83 15.94 7.26
N LYS A 118 -28.28 17.15 7.18
CA LYS A 118 -28.40 18.03 6.01
C LYS A 118 -27.81 17.40 4.76
N TYR A 119 -26.71 16.65 4.90
CA TYR A 119 -26.00 16.00 3.81
C TYR A 119 -26.38 14.52 3.63
N ALA A 120 -27.35 14.02 4.41
CA ALA A 120 -27.77 12.63 4.34
C ALA A 120 -28.57 12.37 3.06
N LYS A 121 -28.11 11.42 2.23
CA LYS A 121 -28.84 11.02 1.01
C LYS A 121 -30.19 10.36 1.30
N LYS A 122 -30.33 9.69 2.44
CA LYS A 122 -31.57 9.03 2.88
C LYS A 122 -31.77 9.23 4.38
N LYS A 123 -32.96 9.68 4.76
CA LYS A 123 -33.37 9.92 6.14
C LYS A 123 -34.80 9.45 6.37
N SER A 124 -35.09 9.05 7.60
CA SER A 124 -36.45 8.80 8.11
C SER A 124 -36.57 9.53 9.43
N GLY A 125 -37.38 10.59 9.45
CA GLY A 125 -37.41 11.53 10.57
C GLY A 125 -36.01 12.09 10.86
N ASN A 126 -35.54 11.88 12.08
CA ASN A 126 -34.24 12.34 12.58
C ASN A 126 -33.14 11.27 12.51
N PHE A 127 -33.30 10.24 11.67
CA PHE A 127 -32.35 9.11 11.59
C PHE A 127 -31.86 8.86 10.16
N TYR A 128 -30.61 8.39 10.04
CA TYR A 128 -30.07 7.86 8.79
C TYR A 128 -30.74 6.53 8.45
N VAL A 129 -31.03 6.32 7.16
CA VAL A 129 -31.63 5.06 6.68
C VAL A 129 -30.63 4.31 5.83
N VAL A 130 -30.28 3.11 6.28
CA VAL A 130 -29.46 2.15 5.54
C VAL A 130 -30.34 0.98 5.12
N LYS A 131 -30.19 0.50 3.88
CA LYS A 131 -30.87 -0.72 3.44
C LYS A 131 -30.24 -1.91 4.17
N GLY A 132 -30.97 -2.49 5.12
CA GLY A 132 -30.59 -3.75 5.75
C GLY A 132 -30.90 -4.94 4.85
N THR A 133 -30.13 -6.00 5.01
CA THR A 133 -30.47 -7.36 4.56
C THR A 133 -30.37 -8.26 5.78
N MET A 134 -31.44 -8.96 6.11
CA MET A 134 -31.39 -9.98 7.16
C MET A 134 -30.42 -11.09 6.71
N PRO A 135 -29.54 -11.59 7.58
CA PRO A 135 -28.78 -12.79 7.27
C PRO A 135 -29.79 -13.94 7.10
N SER A 136 -29.82 -14.55 5.92
CA SER A 136 -30.54 -15.80 5.71
C SER A 136 -29.92 -16.85 6.64
N SER A 137 -30.70 -17.30 7.62
CA SER A 137 -30.34 -18.41 8.51
C SER A 137 -30.19 -19.71 7.72
#